data_AF-A0A2M7R7Y8-F1
#
_entry.id   AF-A0A2M7R7Y8-F1
#
_cell.length_a   1.000
_cell.length_b   1.000
_cell.length_c   1.000
_cell.angle_alpha   90.00
_cell.angle_beta   90.00
_cell.angle_gamma   90.00
#
_symmetry.space_group_name_H-M   'P 1'
#
loop_
_entity.id
_entity.type
_entity.pdbx_description
1 polymer ?
#
loop_
_entity_poly.entity_id
_entity_poly.type
_entity_poly.pdbx_seq_one_letter_code
_entity_poly.pdbx_strand_id
1 'polypeptide(L)'
;MSKKDWLKKSSRSKADLFEVLIADYLAKAFKIKKDFKKEINNLTNLLKKFENGQLRTEEEQIRAKQTAIELIKFLKRENVNNVKDVEWVGRQYQTQKTLSDVDLILTNSDVIGVSLKSTRIGLGTQKNLGYRALREHLSLNIDKEIEKMWEKIRLNLGKKSGKLKLLANAARGIIKNKKRKYPVIKKIGKKYGHSVQVKSVKQSIKNFNNLGQEEKSAFVKLIFGLEEDKRRLLNTVTQKNKTSIYWNEVYNSIISGKGLLARKLKNVSYGIYSNNKLILRLQASFTNGIGISAYCQRAFLP
;
A
#
# COMPACT_ATOMS: atom_id res chain seq x y z
N MET A 1 21.36 -5.43 15.01
CA MET A 1 20.31 -4.97 14.07
C MET A 1 19.26 -4.15 14.83
N SER A 2 18.74 -3.02 14.33
CA SER A 2 17.93 -2.11 15.16
C SER A 2 16.45 -2.54 15.33
N LYS A 3 15.84 -2.33 16.50
CA LYS A 3 14.42 -2.64 16.86
C LYS A 3 13.39 -2.15 15.81
N LYS A 4 13.73 -1.13 15.00
CA LYS A 4 12.88 -0.58 13.91
C LYS A 4 13.14 -1.12 12.50
N ASP A 5 14.32 -1.67 12.18
CA ASP A 5 14.49 -2.51 10.96
C ASP A 5 13.66 -3.77 11.08
N TRP A 6 13.65 -4.28 12.30
CA TRP A 6 12.95 -5.47 12.71
C TRP A 6 11.42 -5.30 12.59
N LEU A 7 10.86 -4.20 13.07
CA LEU A 7 9.42 -3.91 12.90
C LEU A 7 8.94 -3.82 11.44
N LYS A 8 9.79 -3.35 10.50
CA LYS A 8 9.43 -3.27 9.07
C LYS A 8 9.50 -4.61 8.34
N LYS A 9 10.54 -5.41 8.62
CA LYS A 9 10.61 -6.78 8.11
C LYS A 9 9.43 -7.60 8.65
N SER A 10 9.08 -7.41 9.93
CA SER A 10 7.90 -8.03 10.53
C SER A 10 6.58 -7.67 9.82
N SER A 11 6.38 -6.42 9.37
CA SER A 11 5.12 -6.06 8.69
C SER A 11 4.95 -6.71 7.32
N ARG A 12 6.03 -6.93 6.56
CA ARG A 12 5.92 -7.64 5.27
C ARG A 12 5.77 -9.14 5.50
N SER A 13 6.59 -9.75 6.37
CA SER A 13 6.45 -11.17 6.72
C SER A 13 5.08 -11.50 7.33
N LYS A 14 4.46 -10.54 8.03
CA LYS A 14 3.08 -10.65 8.52
C LYS A 14 2.07 -10.70 7.36
N ALA A 15 2.22 -9.81 6.38
CA ALA A 15 1.36 -9.82 5.19
C ALA A 15 1.57 -11.10 4.36
N ASP A 16 2.82 -11.50 4.14
CA ASP A 16 3.16 -12.75 3.43
C ASP A 16 2.52 -13.96 4.12
N LEU A 17 2.58 -14.06 5.47
CA LEU A 17 1.95 -15.17 6.19
C LEU A 17 0.44 -15.22 5.95
N PHE A 18 -0.24 -14.07 6.00
CA PHE A 18 -1.67 -13.99 5.72
C PHE A 18 -1.99 -14.41 4.28
N GLU A 19 -1.20 -13.95 3.31
CA GLU A 19 -1.33 -14.30 1.89
C GLU A 19 -1.20 -15.82 1.68
N VAL A 20 -0.13 -16.43 2.22
CA VAL A 20 0.16 -17.87 2.08
C VAL A 20 -0.89 -18.74 2.78
N LEU A 21 -1.34 -18.36 3.98
CA LEU A 21 -2.37 -19.12 4.69
C LEU A 21 -3.68 -19.18 3.89
N ILE A 22 -4.05 -18.08 3.22
CA ILE A 22 -5.25 -18.07 2.36
C ILE A 22 -5.04 -18.94 1.13
N ALA A 23 -3.86 -18.89 0.50
CA ALA A 23 -3.52 -19.78 -0.62
C ALA A 23 -3.65 -21.27 -0.22
N ASP A 24 -3.15 -21.64 0.96
CA ASP A 24 -3.29 -22.99 1.53
C ASP A 24 -4.75 -23.39 1.75
N TYR A 25 -5.57 -22.51 2.32
CA TYR A 25 -7.01 -22.78 2.50
C TYR A 25 -7.73 -22.95 1.16
N LEU A 26 -7.41 -22.14 0.15
CA LEU A 26 -8.01 -22.23 -1.17
C LEU A 26 -7.59 -23.53 -1.88
N ALA A 27 -6.30 -23.89 -1.83
CA ALA A 27 -5.82 -25.15 -2.39
C ALA A 27 -6.56 -26.36 -1.80
N LYS A 28 -6.73 -26.39 -0.48
CA LYS A 28 -7.51 -27.43 0.22
C LYS A 28 -8.99 -27.44 -0.20
N ALA A 29 -9.62 -26.26 -0.28
CA ALA A 29 -11.02 -26.15 -0.66
C ALA A 29 -11.31 -26.63 -2.09
N PHE A 30 -10.36 -26.43 -3.01
CA PHE A 30 -10.44 -26.87 -4.40
C PHE A 30 -9.76 -28.23 -4.65
N LYS A 31 -9.31 -28.94 -3.59
CA LYS A 31 -8.65 -30.26 -3.68
C LYS A 31 -7.37 -30.27 -4.55
N ILE A 32 -6.63 -29.16 -4.56
CA ILE A 32 -5.37 -29.00 -5.28
C ILE A 32 -4.23 -29.60 -4.44
N LYS A 33 -3.32 -30.37 -5.06
CA LYS A 33 -2.22 -31.07 -4.36
C LYS A 33 -1.09 -30.17 -3.86
N LYS A 34 -1.09 -28.89 -4.23
CA LYS A 34 -0.02 -27.93 -3.88
C LYS A 34 0.04 -27.74 -2.36
N ASP A 35 1.25 -27.85 -1.80
CA ASP A 35 1.51 -27.71 -0.37
C ASP A 35 2.27 -26.40 -0.09
N PHE A 36 1.77 -25.63 0.88
CA PHE A 36 2.35 -24.37 1.34
C PHE A 36 3.00 -24.49 2.74
N LYS A 37 3.10 -25.70 3.30
CA LYS A 37 3.59 -25.94 4.67
C LYS A 37 5.00 -25.39 4.89
N LYS A 38 5.89 -25.49 3.90
CA LYS A 38 7.27 -24.98 3.98
C LYS A 38 7.28 -23.45 4.13
N GLU A 39 6.52 -22.75 3.29
CA GLU A 39 6.37 -21.30 3.29
C GLU A 39 5.78 -20.81 4.62
N ILE A 40 4.71 -21.46 5.09
CA ILE A 40 4.05 -21.15 6.37
C ILE A 40 5.04 -21.30 7.53
N ASN A 41 5.79 -22.40 7.57
CA ASN A 41 6.77 -22.66 8.62
C ASN A 41 7.89 -21.62 8.62
N ASN A 42 8.42 -21.29 7.44
CA ASN A 42 9.48 -20.29 7.30
C ASN A 42 9.02 -18.90 7.77
N LEU A 43 7.83 -18.47 7.34
CA LEU A 43 7.26 -17.17 7.72
C LEU A 43 6.91 -17.11 9.21
N THR A 44 6.37 -18.20 9.76
CA THR A 44 6.08 -18.31 11.20
C THR A 44 7.36 -18.24 12.04
N ASN A 45 8.40 -18.99 11.67
CA ASN A 45 9.68 -18.97 12.36
C ASN A 45 10.38 -17.61 12.25
N LEU A 46 10.25 -16.94 11.10
CA LEU A 46 10.73 -15.58 10.93
C LEU A 46 9.96 -14.62 11.85
N LEU A 47 8.63 -14.74 11.93
CA LEU A 47 7.79 -13.90 12.77
C LEU A 47 8.04 -14.11 14.27
N LYS A 48 8.33 -15.33 14.71
CA LYS A 48 8.68 -15.63 16.11
C LYS A 48 9.91 -14.89 16.61
N LYS A 49 10.82 -14.50 15.71
CA LYS A 49 11.96 -13.65 16.08
C LYS A 49 11.42 -12.35 16.68
N PHE A 50 10.41 -11.75 16.02
CA PHE A 50 9.45 -10.69 16.43
C PHE A 50 9.14 -10.44 17.93
N GLU A 51 9.27 -9.21 18.44
CA GLU A 51 8.60 -8.76 19.68
C GLU A 51 7.11 -8.69 19.36
N ASN A 52 6.32 -9.48 20.09
CA ASN A 52 4.92 -9.81 19.78
C ASN A 52 4.76 -10.63 18.49
N GLY A 53 5.79 -11.38 18.08
CA GLY A 53 5.79 -12.26 16.92
C GLY A 53 4.67 -13.30 16.98
N GLN A 54 4.55 -13.97 18.13
CA GLN A 54 3.53 -14.98 18.40
C GLN A 54 2.11 -14.41 18.25
N LEU A 55 1.81 -13.31 18.95
CA LEU A 55 0.53 -12.61 18.84
C LEU A 55 0.21 -12.19 17.38
N ARG A 56 1.22 -11.76 16.62
CA ARG A 56 1.04 -11.40 15.20
C ARG A 56 0.72 -12.61 14.34
N THR A 57 1.36 -13.75 14.60
CA THR A 57 1.07 -15.01 13.89
C THR A 57 -0.36 -15.46 14.17
N GLU A 58 -0.79 -15.48 15.43
CA GLU A 58 -2.16 -15.84 15.84
C GLU A 58 -3.20 -14.91 15.21
N GLU A 59 -2.95 -13.59 15.23
CA GLU A 59 -3.83 -12.62 14.57
C GLU A 59 -4.04 -12.93 13.09
N GLU A 60 -2.98 -13.29 12.36
CA GLU A 60 -3.09 -13.58 10.93
C GLU A 60 -3.68 -14.95 10.64
N GLN A 61 -3.47 -15.95 11.49
CA GLN A 61 -4.16 -17.24 11.38
C GLN A 61 -5.68 -17.09 11.52
N ILE A 62 -6.14 -16.34 12.54
CA ILE A 62 -7.57 -16.08 12.77
C ILE A 62 -8.17 -15.35 11.56
N ARG A 63 -7.51 -14.29 11.09
CA ARG A 63 -8.01 -13.52 9.94
C ARG A 63 -7.94 -14.31 8.64
N ALA A 64 -6.89 -15.09 8.41
CA ALA A 64 -6.75 -15.90 7.20
C ALA A 64 -7.89 -16.93 7.11
N LYS A 65 -8.19 -17.63 8.22
CA LYS A 65 -9.32 -18.55 8.31
C LYS A 65 -10.65 -17.86 8.00
N GLN A 66 -10.91 -16.72 8.65
CA GLN A 66 -12.13 -15.94 8.39
C GLN A 66 -12.22 -15.49 6.93
N THR A 67 -11.12 -15.00 6.36
CA THR A 67 -11.06 -14.54 4.97
C THR A 67 -11.33 -15.68 4.01
N ALA A 68 -10.68 -16.83 4.22
CA ALA A 68 -10.84 -18.00 3.38
C ALA A 68 -12.28 -18.51 3.37
N ILE A 69 -12.95 -18.59 4.53
CA ILE A 69 -14.35 -19.00 4.61
C ILE A 69 -15.24 -18.10 3.75
N GLU A 70 -15.14 -16.79 3.93
CA GLU A 70 -15.96 -15.83 3.19
C GLU A 70 -15.60 -15.78 1.69
N LEU A 71 -14.32 -15.94 1.37
CA LEU A 71 -13.84 -15.97 -0.02
C LEU A 71 -14.31 -17.22 -0.76
N ILE A 72 -14.25 -18.39 -0.14
CA ILE A 72 -14.75 -19.64 -0.74
C ILE A 72 -16.27 -19.55 -0.96
N LYS A 73 -17.02 -19.03 0.01
CA LYS A 73 -18.46 -18.79 -0.15
C LYS A 73 -18.74 -17.83 -1.31
N PHE A 74 -17.97 -16.74 -1.40
CA PHE A 74 -18.11 -15.76 -2.48
C PHE A 74 -17.85 -16.42 -3.84
N LEU A 75 -16.71 -17.10 -4.01
CA LEU A 75 -16.33 -17.78 -5.25
C LEU A 75 -17.39 -18.79 -5.70
N LYS A 76 -17.94 -19.58 -4.78
CA LYS A 76 -19.04 -20.52 -5.08
C LYS A 76 -20.29 -19.82 -5.60
N ARG A 77 -20.71 -18.70 -4.97
CA ARG A 77 -21.87 -17.92 -5.42
C ARG A 77 -21.65 -17.32 -6.82
N GLU A 78 -20.42 -16.95 -7.14
CA GLU A 78 -20.01 -16.44 -8.45
C GLU A 78 -19.74 -17.57 -9.47
N ASN A 79 -20.08 -18.82 -9.15
CA ASN A 79 -19.85 -20.01 -9.98
C ASN A 79 -18.38 -20.26 -10.36
N VAL A 80 -17.42 -19.79 -9.56
CA VAL A 80 -15.99 -20.09 -9.72
C VAL A 80 -15.68 -21.44 -9.05
N ASN A 81 -15.96 -22.52 -9.77
CA ASN A 81 -15.83 -23.89 -9.26
C ASN A 81 -14.73 -24.71 -9.98
N ASN A 82 -14.19 -24.20 -11.08
CA ASN A 82 -13.26 -24.88 -11.97
C ASN A 82 -11.80 -24.45 -11.74
N VAL A 83 -11.39 -24.27 -10.50
CA VAL A 83 -10.00 -23.90 -10.16
C VAL A 83 -9.11 -25.14 -10.28
N LYS A 84 -8.12 -25.07 -11.18
CA LYS A 84 -7.11 -26.11 -11.44
C LYS A 84 -5.87 -25.95 -10.56
N ASP A 85 -5.44 -24.72 -10.30
CA ASP A 85 -4.28 -24.45 -9.42
C ASP A 85 -4.45 -23.13 -8.65
N VAL A 86 -3.70 -23.00 -7.56
CA VAL A 86 -3.61 -21.81 -6.71
C VAL A 86 -2.14 -21.42 -6.60
N GLU A 87 -1.80 -20.17 -6.90
CA GLU A 87 -0.43 -19.69 -6.79
C GLU A 87 -0.33 -18.55 -5.79
N TRP A 88 0.59 -18.68 -4.82
CA TRP A 88 1.02 -17.51 -4.05
C TRP A 88 2.10 -16.77 -4.84
N VAL A 89 1.70 -15.67 -5.47
CA VAL A 89 2.60 -14.81 -6.25
C VAL A 89 3.27 -13.76 -5.36
N GLY A 90 2.63 -13.40 -4.25
CA GLY A 90 3.00 -12.26 -3.42
C GLY A 90 2.91 -10.95 -4.18
N ARG A 91 3.19 -9.82 -3.52
CA ARG A 91 3.07 -8.51 -4.17
C ARG A 91 4.25 -8.23 -5.10
N GLN A 92 4.19 -8.70 -6.35
CA GLN A 92 5.17 -8.46 -7.41
C GLN A 92 4.86 -7.19 -8.24
N TYR A 93 4.38 -6.12 -7.60
CA TYR A 93 3.98 -4.89 -8.31
C TYR A 93 5.15 -4.23 -9.09
N GLN A 94 6.39 -4.36 -8.62
CA GLN A 94 7.56 -3.74 -9.27
C GLN A 94 7.99 -4.47 -10.56
N THR A 95 7.68 -5.75 -10.69
CA THR A 95 8.13 -6.61 -11.79
C THR A 95 6.98 -6.99 -12.73
N GLN A 96 5.81 -7.29 -12.18
CA GLN A 96 4.66 -7.81 -12.92
C GLN A 96 3.47 -6.84 -12.96
N LYS A 97 3.58 -5.67 -12.31
CA LYS A 97 2.55 -4.61 -12.31
C LYS A 97 1.15 -5.05 -11.83
N THR A 98 1.05 -6.20 -11.15
CA THR A 98 -0.19 -6.72 -10.60
C THR A 98 -0.44 -6.30 -9.14
N LEU A 99 -1.73 -6.16 -8.79
CA LEU A 99 -2.20 -6.05 -7.40
C LEU A 99 -2.54 -7.40 -6.76
N SER A 100 -2.50 -8.49 -7.52
CA SER A 100 -2.77 -9.84 -7.04
C SER A 100 -1.69 -10.27 -6.04
N ASP A 101 -2.13 -10.90 -4.95
CA ASP A 101 -1.27 -11.53 -3.96
C ASP A 101 -1.37 -13.07 -4.07
N VAL A 102 -2.51 -13.59 -4.56
CA VAL A 102 -2.77 -15.01 -4.86
C VAL A 102 -3.51 -15.11 -6.20
N ASP A 103 -3.07 -16.01 -7.08
CA ASP A 103 -3.74 -16.28 -8.36
C ASP A 103 -4.49 -17.62 -8.31
N LEU A 104 -5.71 -17.62 -8.85
CA LEU A 104 -6.50 -18.82 -9.09
C LEU A 104 -6.47 -19.13 -10.59
N ILE A 105 -5.89 -20.25 -10.96
CA ILE A 105 -5.80 -20.71 -12.34
C ILE A 105 -6.99 -21.62 -12.61
N LEU A 106 -7.83 -21.25 -13.57
CA LEU A 106 -9.02 -22.01 -13.96
C LEU A 106 -8.66 -23.13 -14.96
N THR A 107 -9.56 -24.10 -15.14
CA THR A 107 -9.35 -25.22 -16.08
C THR A 107 -9.18 -24.77 -17.53
N ASN A 108 -9.78 -23.65 -17.92
CA ASN A 108 -9.62 -23.03 -19.23
C ASN A 108 -8.37 -22.14 -19.35
N SER A 109 -7.48 -22.16 -18.34
CA SER A 109 -6.28 -21.32 -18.22
C SER A 109 -6.53 -19.83 -17.95
N ASP A 110 -7.78 -19.41 -17.75
CA ASP A 110 -8.06 -18.06 -17.24
C ASP A 110 -7.53 -17.91 -15.82
N VAL A 111 -7.15 -16.68 -15.46
CA VAL A 111 -6.61 -16.38 -14.13
C VAL A 111 -7.50 -15.35 -13.43
N ILE A 112 -7.93 -15.71 -12.22
CA ILE A 112 -8.54 -14.77 -11.28
C ILE A 112 -7.47 -14.37 -10.27
N GLY A 113 -7.05 -13.11 -10.31
CA GLY A 113 -6.17 -12.55 -9.30
C GLY A 113 -6.93 -12.21 -8.03
N VAL A 114 -6.33 -12.44 -6.87
CA VAL A 114 -6.90 -12.12 -5.55
C VAL A 114 -5.95 -11.19 -4.81
N SER A 115 -6.35 -9.93 -4.65
CA SER A 115 -5.67 -8.95 -3.80
C SER A 115 -6.12 -9.12 -2.36
N LEU A 116 -5.18 -9.41 -1.45
CA LEU A 116 -5.44 -9.73 -0.05
C LEU A 116 -5.00 -8.60 0.88
N LYS A 117 -5.90 -8.15 1.76
CA LYS A 117 -5.59 -7.12 2.77
C LYS A 117 -6.10 -7.50 4.14
N SER A 118 -5.16 -7.67 5.07
CA SER A 118 -5.45 -7.78 6.51
C SER A 118 -5.16 -6.44 7.20
N THR A 119 -6.18 -5.86 7.82
CA THR A 119 -6.06 -4.56 8.51
C THR A 119 -6.63 -4.65 9.93
N ARG A 120 -6.01 -3.89 10.85
CA ARG A 120 -6.57 -3.70 12.20
C ARG A 120 -7.68 -2.65 12.20
N ILE A 121 -7.52 -1.59 11.41
CA ILE A 121 -8.42 -0.44 11.31
C ILE A 121 -8.46 0.05 9.85
N GLY A 122 -9.66 0.40 9.36
CA GLY A 122 -9.88 0.95 8.02
C GLY A 122 -9.67 -0.06 6.89
N LEU A 123 -9.74 0.39 5.64
CA LEU A 123 -9.68 -0.49 4.45
C LEU A 123 -8.26 -0.77 3.93
N GLY A 124 -7.23 -0.27 4.63
CA GLY A 124 -5.83 -0.41 4.20
C GLY A 124 -5.47 0.50 3.03
N THR A 125 -4.19 0.50 2.66
CA THR A 125 -3.72 1.27 1.50
C THR A 125 -4.08 0.52 0.21
N GLN A 126 -4.74 1.18 -0.72
CA GLN A 126 -4.96 0.67 -2.08
C GLN A 126 -3.66 0.68 -2.87
N LYS A 127 -3.02 1.85 -2.95
CA LYS A 127 -1.77 2.04 -3.69
C LYS A 127 -0.92 3.12 -3.07
N ASN A 128 0.40 2.94 -3.11
CA ASN A 128 1.35 4.02 -2.83
C ASN A 128 1.80 4.62 -4.17
N LEU A 129 1.41 5.85 -4.44
CA LEU A 129 1.85 6.60 -5.61
C LEU A 129 3.20 7.26 -5.28
N GLY A 130 4.26 6.79 -5.93
CA GLY A 130 5.58 7.38 -5.83
C GLY A 130 5.62 8.78 -6.45
N TYR A 131 6.60 9.59 -6.07
CA TYR A 131 6.72 10.96 -6.61
C TYR A 131 6.81 11.00 -8.14
N ARG A 132 7.50 10.05 -8.77
CA ARG A 132 7.60 9.92 -10.22
C ARG A 132 6.21 9.78 -10.88
N ALA A 133 5.42 8.82 -10.43
CA ALA A 133 4.05 8.63 -10.94
C ALA A 133 3.16 9.86 -10.70
N LEU A 134 3.32 10.55 -9.58
CA LEU A 134 2.57 11.79 -9.31
C LEU A 134 3.01 12.94 -10.23
N ARG A 135 4.28 12.99 -10.61
CA ARG A 135 4.77 13.95 -11.60
C ARG A 135 4.20 13.62 -12.98
N GLU A 136 4.27 12.36 -13.39
CA GLU A 136 3.80 11.90 -14.70
C GLU A 136 2.30 12.10 -14.87
N HIS A 137 1.48 11.67 -13.91
CA HIS A 137 0.01 11.68 -14.07
C HIS A 137 -0.73 12.87 -13.45
N LEU A 138 -0.12 13.60 -12.51
CA LEU A 138 -0.73 14.80 -11.91
C LEU A 138 0.08 16.06 -12.15
N SER A 139 1.15 16.03 -12.97
CA SER A 139 2.05 17.18 -13.13
C SER A 139 2.53 17.77 -11.79
N LEU A 140 2.68 16.92 -10.75
CA LEU A 140 3.10 17.37 -9.43
C LEU A 140 4.58 17.74 -9.46
N ASN A 141 4.89 18.99 -9.14
CA ASN A 141 6.27 19.47 -9.01
C ASN A 141 6.48 20.13 -7.64
N ILE A 142 7.18 19.41 -6.77
CA ILE A 142 7.55 19.83 -5.41
C ILE A 142 9.07 19.78 -5.18
N ASP A 143 9.87 19.87 -6.24
CA ASP A 143 11.32 19.77 -6.14
C ASP A 143 11.91 20.87 -5.27
N LYS A 144 11.49 22.12 -5.54
CA LYS A 144 11.91 23.29 -4.76
C LYS A 144 11.53 23.15 -3.28
N GLU A 145 10.36 22.58 -2.98
CA GLU A 145 9.92 22.28 -1.62
C GLU A 145 10.77 21.23 -0.93
N ILE A 146 11.14 20.16 -1.64
CA ILE A 146 11.99 19.10 -1.12
C ILE A 146 13.40 19.63 -0.84
N GLU A 147 13.96 20.45 -1.75
CA GLU A 147 15.27 21.07 -1.56
C GLU A 147 15.28 22.01 -0.35
N LYS A 148 14.33 22.95 -0.27
CA LYS A 148 14.17 23.84 0.89
C LYS A 148 13.94 23.09 2.20
N MET A 149 13.23 21.96 2.16
CA MET A 149 13.06 21.10 3.33
C MET A 149 14.41 20.54 3.79
N TRP A 150 15.26 20.06 2.87
CA TRP A 150 16.57 19.53 3.19
C TRP A 150 17.54 20.59 3.71
N GLU A 151 17.55 21.79 3.13
CA GLU A 151 18.32 22.93 3.63
C GLU A 151 17.97 23.23 5.09
N LYS A 152 16.67 23.33 5.40
CA LYS A 152 16.19 23.55 6.78
C LYS A 152 16.58 22.43 7.74
N ILE A 153 16.56 21.18 7.27
CA ILE A 153 17.02 20.03 8.06
C ILE A 153 18.51 20.18 8.37
N ARG A 154 19.34 20.48 7.36
CA ARG A 154 20.79 20.65 7.53
C ARG A 154 21.12 21.81 8.47
N LEU A 155 20.50 22.97 8.28
CA LEU A 155 20.64 24.12 9.18
C LEU A 155 20.31 23.77 10.64
N ASN A 156 19.22 23.02 10.87
CA ASN A 156 18.87 22.61 12.23
C ASN A 156 19.83 21.60 12.83
N LEU A 157 20.43 20.72 12.02
CA LEU A 157 21.47 19.79 12.49
C LEU A 157 22.77 20.53 12.79
N GLY A 158 23.15 21.51 11.98
CA GLY A 158 24.35 22.33 12.16
C GLY A 158 24.31 23.19 13.44
N LYS A 159 23.11 23.55 13.91
CA LYS A 159 22.88 24.21 15.21
C LYS A 159 23.00 23.28 16.43
N LYS A 160 23.23 21.97 16.23
CA LYS A 160 23.46 21.01 17.32
C LYS A 160 24.96 20.83 17.55
N SER A 161 25.34 20.29 18.71
CA SER A 161 26.74 19.99 19.04
C SER A 161 27.17 18.59 18.60
N GLY A 162 28.49 18.37 18.58
CA GLY A 162 29.12 17.07 18.36
C GLY A 162 28.76 16.40 17.03
N LYS A 163 28.51 15.08 17.06
CA LYS A 163 28.27 14.25 15.86
C LYS A 163 27.07 14.72 15.02
N LEU A 164 26.12 15.45 15.59
CA LEU A 164 24.96 15.99 14.85
C LEU A 164 25.34 17.17 13.95
N LYS A 165 26.28 18.02 14.39
CA LYS A 165 26.83 19.13 13.59
C LYS A 165 27.50 18.59 12.34
N LEU A 166 28.35 17.58 12.50
CA LEU A 166 29.06 16.93 11.40
C LEU A 166 28.11 16.28 10.39
N LEU A 167 26.99 15.71 10.88
CA LEU A 167 25.97 15.11 10.01
C LEU A 167 25.23 16.11 9.14
N ALA A 168 25.25 17.41 9.45
CA ALA A 168 24.57 18.43 8.64
C ALA A 168 25.09 18.47 7.19
N ASN A 169 26.40 18.24 7.01
CA ASN A 169 27.04 18.30 5.70
C ASN A 169 27.08 16.94 4.99
N ALA A 170 26.68 15.86 5.67
CA ALA A 170 26.69 14.52 5.10
C ALA A 170 25.65 14.36 3.96
N ALA A 171 25.86 13.33 3.12
CA ALA A 171 24.92 12.95 2.09
C ALA A 171 23.53 12.60 2.70
N ARG A 172 22.44 12.89 1.96
CA ARG A 172 21.06 12.62 2.41
C ARG A 172 20.84 11.17 2.87
N GLY A 173 21.46 10.21 2.16
CA GLY A 173 21.42 8.79 2.50
C GLY A 173 22.01 8.50 3.88
N ILE A 174 23.12 9.15 4.22
CA ILE A 174 23.79 9.00 5.52
C ILE A 174 22.91 9.57 6.63
N ILE A 175 22.40 10.80 6.47
CA ILE A 175 21.49 11.44 7.44
C ILE A 175 20.25 10.54 7.65
N LYS A 176 19.66 10.05 6.55
CA LYS A 176 18.51 9.14 6.57
C LYS A 176 18.78 7.86 7.35
N ASN A 177 19.96 7.27 7.23
CA ASN A 177 20.32 6.04 7.92
C ASN A 177 20.60 6.28 9.41
N LYS A 178 21.09 7.46 9.77
CA LYS A 178 21.38 7.85 11.16
C LYS A 178 20.16 8.26 11.98
N LYS A 179 18.97 8.45 11.36
CA LYS A 179 17.70 8.81 12.04
C LYS A 179 17.28 7.88 13.18
N ARG A 180 17.82 6.67 13.23
CA ARG A 180 17.56 5.68 14.29
C ARG A 180 18.42 5.93 15.52
N LYS A 181 19.72 6.18 15.29
CA LYS A 181 20.67 6.52 16.35
C LYS A 181 20.36 7.89 16.95
N TYR A 182 19.86 8.81 16.12
CA TYR A 182 19.56 10.18 16.54
C TYR A 182 18.08 10.53 16.29
N PRO A 183 17.20 10.35 17.30
CA PRO A 183 15.77 10.65 17.20
C PRO A 183 15.46 12.10 16.80
N VAL A 184 16.36 13.05 17.10
CA VAL A 184 16.24 14.45 16.71
C VAL A 184 16.11 14.63 15.19
N ILE A 185 16.82 13.82 14.39
CA ILE A 185 16.71 13.82 12.92
C ILE A 185 15.27 13.49 12.50
N LYS A 186 14.62 12.54 13.19
CA LYS A 186 13.21 12.20 12.94
C LYS A 186 12.28 13.35 13.31
N LYS A 187 12.51 14.03 14.43
CA LYS A 187 11.69 15.19 14.86
C LYS A 187 11.79 16.34 13.86
N ILE A 188 13.01 16.70 13.45
CA ILE A 188 13.30 17.75 12.46
C ILE A 188 12.67 17.38 11.10
N GLY A 189 12.92 16.16 10.62
CA GLY A 189 12.38 15.70 9.33
C GLY A 189 10.84 15.63 9.31
N LYS A 190 10.18 15.30 10.43
CA LYS A 190 8.71 15.39 10.54
C LYS A 190 8.21 16.82 10.41
N LYS A 191 8.83 17.76 11.14
CA LYS A 191 8.45 19.18 11.15
C LYS A 191 8.51 19.77 9.74
N TYR A 192 9.64 19.62 9.06
CA TYR A 192 9.82 20.23 7.73
C TYR A 192 9.11 19.46 6.62
N GLY A 193 9.03 18.13 6.73
CA GLY A 193 8.26 17.30 5.80
C GLY A 193 6.77 17.65 5.77
N HIS A 194 6.19 18.09 6.89
CA HIS A 194 4.79 18.49 6.93
C HIS A 194 4.47 19.62 5.94
N SER A 195 5.34 20.63 5.85
CA SER A 195 5.13 21.75 4.92
C SER A 195 5.09 21.31 3.46
N VAL A 196 5.95 20.34 3.08
CA VAL A 196 5.96 19.75 1.74
C VAL A 196 4.66 18.99 1.47
N GLN A 197 4.18 18.20 2.44
CA GLN A 197 2.92 17.47 2.34
C GLN A 197 1.72 18.38 2.14
N VAL A 198 1.66 19.51 2.85
CA VAL A 198 0.56 20.46 2.73
C VAL A 198 0.55 21.12 1.35
N LYS A 199 1.72 21.56 0.87
CA LYS A 199 1.85 22.15 -0.46
C LYS A 199 1.51 21.17 -1.57
N SER A 200 2.00 19.93 -1.45
CA SER A 200 1.76 18.92 -2.47
C SER A 200 0.28 18.53 -2.56
N VAL A 201 -0.46 18.52 -1.44
CA VAL A 201 -1.92 18.30 -1.47
C VAL A 201 -2.63 19.43 -2.21
N LYS A 202 -2.29 20.69 -1.93
CA LYS A 202 -2.89 21.83 -2.64
C LYS A 202 -2.65 21.74 -4.15
N GLN A 203 -1.41 21.44 -4.54
CA GLN A 203 -1.04 21.31 -5.95
C GLN A 203 -1.71 20.09 -6.60
N SER A 204 -1.75 18.93 -5.94
CA SER A 204 -2.42 17.75 -6.46
C SER A 204 -3.93 17.95 -6.67
N ILE A 205 -4.62 18.65 -5.76
CA ILE A 205 -6.04 18.97 -5.94
C ILE A 205 -6.24 19.85 -7.17
N LYS A 206 -5.45 20.94 -7.27
CA LYS A 206 -5.53 21.88 -8.40
C LYS A 206 -5.26 21.14 -9.71
N ASN A 207 -4.14 20.42 -9.78
CA ASN A 207 -3.72 19.74 -10.98
C ASN A 207 -4.73 18.66 -11.38
N PHE A 208 -5.20 17.83 -10.45
CA PHE A 208 -6.21 16.81 -10.73
C PHE A 208 -7.50 17.43 -11.28
N ASN A 209 -7.98 18.54 -10.71
CA ASN A 209 -9.21 19.17 -11.18
C ASN A 209 -9.07 19.77 -12.58
N ASN A 210 -7.86 20.20 -12.94
CA ASN A 210 -7.53 20.73 -14.26
C ASN A 210 -7.31 19.66 -15.34
N LEU A 211 -7.13 18.39 -14.95
CA LEU A 211 -7.01 17.29 -15.91
C LEU A 211 -8.29 17.13 -16.74
N GLY A 212 -8.12 16.72 -18.00
CA GLY A 212 -9.19 16.25 -18.85
C GLY A 212 -9.84 14.98 -18.29
N GLN A 213 -11.02 14.62 -18.81
CA GLN A 213 -11.76 13.45 -18.33
C GLN A 213 -10.96 12.14 -18.49
N GLU A 214 -10.28 11.97 -19.63
CA GLU A 214 -9.48 10.79 -19.92
C GLU A 214 -8.27 10.67 -18.97
N GLU A 215 -7.60 11.78 -18.67
CA GLU A 215 -6.47 11.81 -17.76
C GLU A 215 -6.90 11.54 -16.30
N LYS A 216 -8.06 12.05 -15.88
CA LYS A 216 -8.67 11.72 -14.59
C LYS A 216 -8.99 10.23 -14.49
N SER A 217 -9.56 9.67 -15.57
CA SER A 217 -9.82 8.23 -15.70
C SER A 217 -8.52 7.43 -15.55
N ALA A 218 -7.49 7.77 -16.33
CA ALA A 218 -6.18 7.12 -16.28
C ALA A 218 -5.57 7.15 -14.88
N PHE A 219 -5.56 8.33 -14.22
CA PHE A 219 -5.03 8.45 -12.86
C PHE A 219 -5.79 7.56 -11.85
N VAL A 220 -7.11 7.44 -11.98
CA VAL A 220 -7.91 6.57 -11.12
C VAL A 220 -7.68 5.09 -11.45
N LYS A 221 -7.63 4.71 -12.73
CA LYS A 221 -7.27 3.34 -13.17
C LYS A 221 -5.90 2.94 -12.65
N LEU A 222 -4.91 3.84 -12.68
CA LEU A 222 -3.60 3.63 -12.08
C LEU A 222 -3.74 3.28 -10.60
N ILE A 223 -4.54 4.00 -9.80
CA ILE A 223 -4.73 3.71 -8.37
C ILE A 223 -5.35 2.33 -8.15
N PHE A 224 -6.32 1.97 -8.97
CA PHE A 224 -7.00 0.68 -8.89
C PHE A 224 -6.27 -0.47 -9.58
N GLY A 225 -5.15 -0.22 -10.26
CA GLY A 225 -4.35 -1.23 -10.95
C GLY A 225 -5.01 -1.78 -12.22
N LEU A 226 -5.84 -0.97 -12.88
CA LEU A 226 -6.70 -1.41 -13.99
C LEU A 226 -6.12 -1.12 -15.38
N GLU A 227 -4.98 -0.41 -15.46
CA GLU A 227 -4.34 -0.11 -16.75
C GLU A 227 -3.48 -1.27 -17.28
N GLU A 228 -2.92 -2.09 -16.38
CA GLU A 228 -1.85 -3.02 -16.73
C GLU A 228 -2.23 -4.49 -16.48
N ASP A 229 -3.11 -4.76 -15.50
CA ASP A 229 -3.59 -6.12 -15.20
C ASP A 229 -4.99 -6.32 -15.82
N LYS A 230 -5.03 -7.01 -16.97
CA LYS A 230 -6.28 -7.35 -17.67
C LYS A 230 -7.04 -8.53 -17.05
N ARG A 231 -6.48 -9.16 -16.02
CA ARG A 231 -7.12 -10.30 -15.35
C ARG A 231 -8.32 -9.83 -14.52
N ARG A 232 -9.26 -10.75 -14.28
CA ARG A 232 -10.33 -10.53 -13.30
C ARG A 232 -9.70 -10.44 -11.92
N LEU A 233 -9.82 -9.29 -11.26
CA LEU A 233 -9.21 -9.05 -9.95
C LEU A 233 -10.28 -8.97 -8.86
N LEU A 234 -10.20 -9.91 -7.93
CA LEU A 234 -11.01 -9.94 -6.72
C LEU A 234 -10.25 -9.25 -5.58
N ASN A 235 -10.90 -8.28 -4.92
CA ASN A 235 -10.31 -7.59 -3.79
C ASN A 235 -10.92 -8.09 -2.49
N THR A 236 -10.07 -8.47 -1.53
CA THR A 236 -10.50 -8.82 -0.17
C THR A 236 -9.91 -7.84 0.84
N VAL A 237 -10.75 -7.40 1.77
CA VAL A 237 -10.36 -6.58 2.90
C VAL A 237 -10.91 -7.18 4.18
N THR A 238 -10.02 -7.68 5.03
CA THR A 238 -10.35 -8.35 6.28
C THR A 238 -9.94 -7.50 7.47
N GLN A 239 -10.94 -7.18 8.28
CA GLN A 239 -10.84 -6.58 9.61
C GLN A 239 -11.21 -7.62 10.67
N LYS A 240 -10.99 -7.31 11.95
CA LYS A 240 -11.17 -8.25 13.09
C LYS A 240 -12.47 -9.09 13.01
N ASN A 241 -13.58 -8.48 12.60
CA ASN A 241 -14.90 -9.12 12.59
C ASN A 241 -15.61 -9.03 11.22
N LYS A 242 -14.93 -8.58 10.17
CA LYS A 242 -15.57 -8.35 8.86
C LYS A 242 -14.62 -8.61 7.71
N THR A 243 -15.07 -9.39 6.74
CA THR A 243 -14.42 -9.56 5.44
C THR A 243 -15.30 -8.92 4.38
N SER A 244 -14.75 -8.00 3.59
CA SER A 244 -15.41 -7.41 2.43
C SER A 244 -14.76 -7.92 1.16
N ILE A 245 -15.56 -8.39 0.22
CA ILE A 245 -15.11 -9.01 -1.04
C ILE A 245 -15.87 -8.37 -2.19
N TYR A 246 -15.16 -7.95 -3.23
CA TYR A 246 -15.76 -7.35 -4.43
C TYR A 246 -14.83 -7.46 -5.63
N TRP A 247 -15.43 -7.56 -6.83
CA TRP A 247 -14.73 -7.46 -8.10
C TRP A 247 -14.24 -6.04 -8.34
N ASN A 248 -13.06 -5.88 -8.94
CA ASN A 248 -12.57 -4.58 -9.37
C ASN A 248 -13.52 -3.89 -10.38
N GLU A 249 -14.34 -4.66 -11.10
CA GLU A 249 -15.36 -4.20 -12.04
C GLU A 249 -16.40 -3.27 -11.41
N VAL A 250 -16.60 -3.33 -10.08
CA VAL A 250 -17.44 -2.36 -9.36
C VAL A 250 -16.93 -0.92 -9.56
N TYR A 251 -15.66 -0.74 -9.91
CA TYR A 251 -15.08 0.56 -10.25
C TYR A 251 -15.23 0.94 -11.73
N ASN A 252 -15.80 0.11 -12.60
CA ASN A 252 -15.93 0.42 -14.04
C ASN A 252 -16.75 1.70 -14.30
N SER A 253 -17.77 1.98 -13.48
CA SER A 253 -18.53 3.24 -13.55
C SER A 253 -17.68 4.45 -13.12
N ILE A 254 -16.82 4.29 -12.12
CA ILE A 254 -15.87 5.28 -11.60
C ILE A 254 -14.74 5.55 -12.59
N ILE A 255 -14.34 4.53 -13.35
CA ILE A 255 -13.32 4.60 -14.39
C ILE A 255 -13.74 5.52 -15.54
N SER A 256 -15.04 5.72 -15.80
CA SER A 256 -15.46 6.62 -16.89
C SER A 256 -14.95 8.06 -16.75
N GLY A 257 -14.48 8.45 -15.56
CA GLY A 257 -13.93 9.78 -15.29
C GLY A 257 -14.98 10.88 -15.17
N LYS A 258 -16.24 10.58 -15.49
CA LYS A 258 -17.32 11.56 -15.52
C LYS A 258 -17.69 11.99 -14.11
N GLY A 259 -17.72 13.30 -13.86
CA GLY A 259 -18.05 13.87 -12.56
C GLY A 259 -16.97 13.68 -11.49
N LEU A 260 -15.72 13.38 -11.89
CA LEU A 260 -14.60 13.26 -10.97
C LEU A 260 -14.06 14.62 -10.51
N LEU A 261 -14.00 14.82 -9.19
CA LEU A 261 -13.44 16.02 -8.56
C LEU A 261 -12.59 15.67 -7.34
N ALA A 262 -11.45 16.36 -7.19
CA ALA A 262 -10.65 16.34 -5.98
C ALA A 262 -11.06 17.47 -5.04
N ARG A 263 -11.24 17.14 -3.74
CA ARG A 263 -11.56 18.10 -2.68
C ARG A 263 -10.67 17.89 -1.46
N LYS A 264 -10.31 18.98 -0.79
CA LYS A 264 -9.51 18.92 0.44
C LYS A 264 -10.30 18.20 1.54
N LEU A 265 -9.64 17.28 2.24
CA LEU A 265 -10.18 16.64 3.45
C LEU A 265 -9.49 17.16 4.71
N LYS A 266 -8.15 17.15 4.70
CA LYS A 266 -7.30 17.68 5.78
C LYS A 266 -6.09 18.37 5.15
N ASN A 267 -5.24 18.98 5.96
CA ASN A 267 -4.05 19.67 5.46
C ASN A 267 -3.10 18.76 4.65
N VAL A 268 -3.04 17.47 4.97
CA VAL A 268 -2.18 16.48 4.29
C VAL A 268 -2.97 15.39 3.57
N SER A 269 -4.27 15.59 3.33
CA SER A 269 -5.09 14.63 2.59
C SER A 269 -6.22 15.28 1.80
N TYR A 270 -6.60 14.66 0.70
CA TYR A 270 -7.71 15.04 -0.16
C TYR A 270 -8.50 13.81 -0.58
N GLY A 271 -9.74 14.01 -1.00
CA GLY A 271 -10.61 12.97 -1.52
C GLY A 271 -10.83 13.18 -3.02
N ILE A 272 -10.94 12.07 -3.76
CA ILE A 272 -11.51 12.07 -5.11
C ILE A 272 -12.96 11.62 -4.97
N TYR A 273 -13.85 12.36 -5.60
CA TYR A 273 -15.29 12.17 -5.57
C TYR A 273 -15.80 11.88 -6.96
N SER A 274 -16.73 10.96 -7.08
CA SER A 274 -17.52 10.71 -8.29
C SER A 274 -18.96 11.07 -7.98
N ASN A 275 -19.54 12.05 -8.67
CA ASN A 275 -20.91 12.51 -8.43
C ASN A 275 -21.18 12.79 -6.93
N ASN A 276 -20.29 13.57 -6.30
CA ASN A 276 -20.29 13.89 -4.86
C ASN A 276 -20.11 12.72 -3.88
N LYS A 277 -19.93 11.48 -4.34
CA LYS A 277 -19.59 10.34 -3.48
C LYS A 277 -18.08 10.17 -3.39
N LEU A 278 -17.54 10.09 -2.17
CA LEU A 278 -16.11 9.83 -1.95
C LEU A 278 -15.77 8.42 -2.46
N ILE A 279 -14.81 8.33 -3.37
CA ILE A 279 -14.35 7.05 -3.94
C ILE A 279 -12.91 6.71 -3.54
N LEU A 280 -12.09 7.71 -3.26
CA LEU A 280 -10.70 7.53 -2.84
C LEU A 280 -10.29 8.63 -1.89
N ARG A 281 -9.54 8.28 -0.84
CA ARG A 281 -8.81 9.23 0.00
C ARG A 281 -7.33 9.14 -0.32
N LEU A 282 -6.70 10.24 -0.70
CA LEU A 282 -5.26 10.35 -0.88
C LEU A 282 -4.64 11.14 0.26
N GLN A 283 -3.57 10.58 0.84
CA GLN A 283 -2.81 11.22 1.91
C GLN A 283 -1.35 11.39 1.50
N ALA A 284 -0.88 12.64 1.49
CA ALA A 284 0.52 12.94 1.28
C ALA A 284 1.37 12.42 2.44
N SER A 285 2.43 11.69 2.10
CA SER A 285 3.30 11.04 3.06
C SER A 285 4.74 10.96 2.58
N PHE A 286 5.61 10.56 3.49
CA PHE A 286 6.91 10.03 3.15
C PHE A 286 6.89 8.56 3.56
N THR A 287 7.55 7.65 2.85
CA THR A 287 7.39 6.18 3.02
C THR A 287 7.56 5.66 4.45
N ASN A 288 8.18 6.44 5.36
CA ASN A 288 8.34 6.14 6.79
C ASN A 288 7.71 7.15 7.76
N GLY A 289 6.87 8.07 7.27
CA GLY A 289 6.29 9.17 8.05
C GLY A 289 7.33 10.19 8.54
N ILE A 290 8.42 10.39 7.78
CA ILE A 290 9.50 11.33 8.10
C ILE A 290 9.97 11.97 6.79
N GLY A 291 10.02 13.31 6.73
CA GLY A 291 10.47 14.12 5.59
C GLY A 291 11.97 14.03 5.27
N ILE A 292 12.50 12.82 5.29
CA ILE A 292 13.86 12.42 4.87
C ILE A 292 13.82 11.05 4.16
N SER A 293 12.63 10.51 3.93
CA SER A 293 12.41 9.29 3.13
C SER A 293 11.83 9.70 1.78
N ALA A 294 11.61 8.75 0.87
CA ALA A 294 10.97 9.04 -0.41
C ALA A 294 9.54 9.59 -0.20
N TYR A 295 9.18 10.60 -0.98
CA TYR A 295 7.82 11.17 -1.01
C TYR A 295 6.85 10.22 -1.72
N CYS A 296 5.60 10.18 -1.25
CA CYS A 296 4.52 9.43 -1.87
C CYS A 296 3.15 10.00 -1.49
N GLN A 297 2.11 9.64 -2.23
CA GLN A 297 0.72 9.75 -1.80
C GLN A 297 0.15 8.36 -1.60
N ARG A 298 -0.46 8.12 -0.44
CA ARG A 298 -1.12 6.85 -0.13
C ARG A 298 -2.59 6.96 -0.47
N ALA A 299 -3.06 6.16 -1.41
CA ALA A 299 -4.47 6.05 -1.73
C ALA A 299 -5.13 5.02 -0.80
N PHE A 300 -6.29 5.35 -0.29
CA PHE A 300 -7.13 4.50 0.54
C PHE A 300 -8.52 4.46 -0.08
N LEU A 301 -9.16 3.30 0.02
CA LEU A 301 -10.59 3.20 -0.20
C LEU A 301 -11.34 3.97 0.92
N PRO A 302 -12.57 4.44 0.67
CA PRO A 302 -13.32 5.33 1.57
C PRO A 302 -13.45 4.79 3.00
#